data_AF-A0A6J8C5W9-F1
#
_entry.id   AF-A0A6J8C5W9-F1
#
_cell.length_a   1.000
_cell.length_b   1.000
_cell.length_c   1.000
_cell.angle_alpha   90.00
_cell.angle_beta   90.00
_cell.angle_gamma   90.00
#
_symmetry.space_group_name_H-M   'P 1'
#
loop_
_entity.id
_entity.type
_entity.pdbx_description
1 polymer ?
#
loop_
_entity_poly.entity_id
_entity_poly.type
_entity_poly.pdbx_seq_one_letter_code
_entity_poly.pdbx_strand_id
1 'polypeptide(L)'
;MKSNWEKRIQEVKGKFERIDYQCAHLNYHPQSGKDIDAYAATNSGQTNRQFATGLFNLLGGKYYWRDWIVVAYDPIYGGNNHWVGVSGGHIKFRKNGRNIVVASVNKSRSVMDLARAEKQMKTIAVTKRVGNFWVGYRNKRRKAKDIVNSLDRRGASFVSVIRSRKNAYYHNHTRRVKFIRRNPYFELMMWG
;
A
#
# COMPACT_ATOMS: atom_id res chain seq x y z
N MET A 1 32.21 16.94 40.24
CA MET A 1 30.81 17.35 39.96
C MET A 1 30.36 17.17 38.50
N LYS A 2 31.21 17.33 37.46
CA LYS A 2 30.83 17.09 36.04
C LYS A 2 30.31 15.67 35.73
N SER A 3 30.87 14.63 36.36
CA SER A 3 30.58 13.23 36.00
C SER A 3 29.16 12.72 36.35
N ASN A 4 28.43 13.36 37.26
CA ASN A 4 27.06 12.94 37.61
C ASN A 4 26.04 13.47 36.59
N TRP A 5 26.23 14.71 36.11
CA TRP A 5 25.39 15.31 35.07
C TRP A 5 25.55 14.61 33.73
N GLU A 6 26.77 14.26 33.35
CA GLU A 6 27.04 13.50 32.12
C GLU A 6 26.35 12.14 32.14
N LYS A 7 26.43 11.40 33.26
CA LYS A 7 25.72 10.12 33.43
C LYS A 7 24.20 10.27 33.29
N ARG A 8 23.61 11.26 33.96
CA ARG A 8 22.16 11.52 33.87
C ARG A 8 21.71 11.88 32.45
N ILE A 9 22.50 12.66 31.71
CA ILE A 9 22.21 13.00 30.31
C ILE A 9 22.26 11.73 29.44
N GLN A 10 23.25 10.85 29.65
CA GLN A 10 23.34 9.58 28.92
C GLN A 10 22.16 8.65 29.22
N GLU A 11 21.73 8.55 30.48
CA GLU A 11 20.54 7.78 30.86
C GLU A 11 19.27 8.31 30.19
N VAL A 12 19.10 9.63 30.13
CA VAL A 12 17.97 10.26 29.44
C VAL A 12 18.01 9.95 27.94
N LYS A 13 19.18 10.07 27.29
CA LYS A 13 19.35 9.69 25.88
C LYS A 13 18.97 8.23 25.62
N GLY A 14 19.48 7.30 26.43
CA GLY A 14 19.15 5.88 26.28
C GLY A 14 17.66 5.58 26.47
N LYS A 15 16.98 6.32 27.35
CA LYS A 15 15.50 6.23 27.48
C LYS A 15 14.79 6.74 26.22
N PHE A 16 15.21 7.88 25.66
CA PHE A 16 14.64 8.40 24.42
C PHE A 16 14.85 7.43 23.25
N GLU A 17 16.06 6.90 23.06
CA GLU A 17 16.36 5.92 22.02
C GLU A 17 15.50 4.65 22.16
N ARG A 18 15.29 4.18 23.39
CA ARG A 18 14.42 3.03 23.65
C ARG A 18 12.95 3.33 23.31
N ILE A 19 12.46 4.51 23.67
CA ILE A 19 11.09 4.94 23.34
C ILE A 19 10.93 5.03 21.83
N ASP A 20 11.87 5.68 21.14
CA ASP A 20 11.87 5.79 19.67
C ASP A 20 11.88 4.41 19.01
N TYR A 21 12.70 3.48 19.51
CA TYR A 21 12.70 2.10 19.03
C TYR A 21 11.33 1.43 19.21
N GLN A 22 10.74 1.53 20.41
CA GLN A 22 9.42 0.95 20.69
C GLN A 22 8.33 1.54 19.80
N CYS A 23 8.31 2.87 19.64
CA CYS A 23 7.40 3.56 18.75
C CYS A 23 7.57 3.12 17.30
N ALA A 24 8.79 3.14 16.78
CA ALA A 24 9.08 2.91 15.37
C ALA A 24 9.01 1.43 14.94
N HIS A 25 9.25 0.48 15.85
CA HIS A 25 9.38 -0.93 15.50
C HIS A 25 8.31 -1.84 16.11
N LEU A 26 7.89 -1.59 17.35
CA LEU A 26 6.98 -2.51 18.07
C LEU A 26 5.53 -2.04 17.98
N ASN A 27 5.30 -0.75 18.21
CA ASN A 27 3.95 -0.26 18.50
C ASN A 27 3.25 0.34 17.27
N TYR A 28 3.99 0.83 16.26
CA TYR A 28 3.35 1.53 15.14
C TYR A 28 2.42 0.62 14.32
N HIS A 29 2.79 -0.64 14.07
CA HIS A 29 2.00 -1.51 13.18
C HIS A 29 0.62 -1.84 13.76
N PRO A 30 0.49 -2.34 15.02
CA PRO A 30 -0.83 -2.54 15.61
C PRO A 30 -1.59 -1.22 15.82
N GLN A 31 -0.91 -0.14 16.22
CA GLN A 31 -1.58 1.15 16.45
C GLN A 31 -2.13 1.76 15.16
N SER A 32 -1.38 1.71 14.06
CA SER A 32 -1.84 2.22 12.76
C SER A 32 -3.08 1.48 12.26
N GLY A 33 -3.20 0.18 12.57
CA GLY A 33 -4.40 -0.59 12.28
C GLY A 33 -5.63 -0.06 13.02
N LYS A 34 -5.47 0.28 14.31
CA LYS A 34 -6.53 0.90 15.12
C LYS A 34 -6.90 2.30 14.63
N ASP A 35 -5.88 3.10 14.28
CA ASP A 35 -6.10 4.44 13.75
C ASP A 35 -6.86 4.40 12.41
N ILE A 36 -6.55 3.44 11.53
CA ILE A 36 -7.30 3.21 10.29
C ILE A 36 -8.75 2.84 10.59
N ASP A 37 -8.99 1.94 11.54
CA ASP A 37 -10.35 1.52 11.91
C ASP A 37 -11.15 2.68 12.51
N ALA A 38 -10.54 3.50 13.37
CA ALA A 38 -11.16 4.69 13.94
C ALA A 38 -11.47 5.74 12.86
N TYR A 39 -10.52 6.01 11.96
CA TYR A 39 -10.71 6.94 10.86
C TYR A 39 -11.82 6.47 9.90
N ALA A 40 -11.87 5.16 9.61
CA ALA A 40 -12.93 4.55 8.80
C ALA A 40 -14.32 4.72 9.43
N ALA A 41 -14.42 4.60 10.75
CA ALA A 41 -15.66 4.77 11.48
C ALA A 41 -16.18 6.21 11.42
N THR A 42 -15.31 7.19 11.66
CA THR A 42 -15.68 8.62 11.73
C THR A 42 -15.87 9.27 10.36
N ASN A 43 -15.30 8.70 9.30
CA ASN A 43 -15.31 9.27 7.95
C ASN A 43 -16.04 8.37 6.93
N SER A 44 -17.08 7.67 7.36
CA SER A 44 -17.86 6.76 6.50
C SER A 44 -18.56 7.49 5.35
N GLY A 45 -19.00 8.74 5.54
CA GLY A 45 -19.69 9.54 4.52
C GLY A 45 -18.79 10.14 3.43
N GLN A 46 -17.46 10.04 3.55
CA GLN A 46 -16.55 10.64 2.57
C GLN A 46 -16.50 9.87 1.25
N THR A 47 -16.24 10.58 0.15
CA THR A 47 -15.87 9.93 -1.11
C THR A 47 -14.55 9.18 -0.95
N ASN A 48 -14.31 8.15 -1.78
CA ASN A 48 -13.04 7.39 -1.75
C ASN A 48 -11.80 8.30 -1.92
N ARG A 49 -11.91 9.39 -2.69
CA ARG A 49 -10.83 10.38 -2.88
C ARG A 49 -10.53 11.16 -1.59
N GLN A 50 -11.57 11.72 -0.96
CA GLN A 50 -11.43 12.45 0.31
C GLN A 50 -10.88 11.52 1.39
N PHE A 51 -11.45 10.32 1.49
CA PHE A 51 -11.05 9.31 2.46
C PHE A 51 -9.57 8.92 2.30
N ALA A 52 -9.14 8.56 1.08
CA ALA A 52 -7.75 8.16 0.84
C ALA A 52 -6.76 9.28 1.17
N THR A 53 -7.10 10.52 0.83
CA THR A 53 -6.25 11.70 1.09
C THR A 53 -6.17 12.02 2.58
N GLY A 54 -7.31 12.05 3.28
CA GLY A 54 -7.33 12.37 4.71
C GLY A 54 -6.69 11.28 5.57
N LEU A 55 -6.94 10.00 5.26
CA LEU A 55 -6.26 8.89 5.94
C LEU A 55 -4.75 8.91 5.68
N PHE A 56 -4.33 9.22 4.45
CA PHE A 56 -2.92 9.40 4.13
C PHE A 56 -2.28 10.51 4.96
N ASN A 57 -2.92 11.68 5.07
CA ASN A 57 -2.40 12.80 5.86
C ASN A 57 -2.30 12.44 7.35
N LEU A 58 -3.29 11.74 7.90
CA LEU A 58 -3.26 11.25 9.29
C LEU A 58 -2.05 10.34 9.52
N LEU A 59 -1.88 9.33 8.66
CA LEU A 59 -0.80 8.35 8.82
C LEU A 59 0.58 8.96 8.54
N GLY A 60 0.69 9.80 7.51
CA GLY A 60 1.91 10.50 7.14
C GLY A 60 2.37 11.50 8.21
N GLY A 61 1.44 12.17 8.87
CA GLY A 61 1.75 13.07 9.99
C GLY A 61 2.14 12.30 11.26
N LYS A 62 1.34 11.31 11.66
CA LYS A 62 1.56 10.56 12.91
C LYS A 62 2.77 9.62 12.85
N TYR A 63 3.05 9.05 11.69
CA TYR A 63 4.14 8.10 11.46
C TYR A 63 5.12 8.64 10.41
N TYR A 64 5.64 9.84 10.64
CA TYR A 64 6.43 10.60 9.68
C TYR A 64 7.72 9.90 9.21
N TRP A 65 8.23 8.92 9.95
CA TRP A 65 9.40 8.10 9.58
C TRP A 65 9.07 6.96 8.60
N ARG A 66 7.82 6.88 8.14
CA ARG A 66 7.34 5.89 7.18
C ARG A 66 6.88 6.58 5.89
N ASP A 67 7.13 5.96 4.75
CA ASP A 67 6.37 6.26 3.55
C ASP A 67 5.11 5.41 3.52
N TRP A 68 4.01 6.02 3.11
CA TRP A 68 2.69 5.41 3.04
C TRP A 68 2.13 5.45 1.63
N ILE A 69 1.30 4.44 1.33
CA ILE A 69 0.29 4.48 0.28
C ILE A 69 -1.04 4.04 0.88
N VAL A 70 -2.08 4.81 0.59
CA VAL A 70 -3.46 4.52 0.96
C VAL A 70 -4.26 4.36 -0.33
N VAL A 71 -5.06 3.30 -0.41
CA VAL A 71 -5.97 3.02 -1.52
C VAL A 71 -7.36 2.79 -0.96
N ALA A 72 -8.34 3.55 -1.44
CA ALA A 72 -9.75 3.40 -1.09
C ALA A 72 -10.58 3.22 -2.36
N TYR A 73 -11.48 2.25 -2.34
CA TYR A 73 -12.31 1.92 -3.50
C TYR A 73 -13.60 1.22 -3.07
N ASP A 74 -14.52 1.10 -4.01
CA ASP A 74 -15.84 0.51 -3.75
C ASP A 74 -15.73 -0.92 -3.18
N PRO A 75 -16.73 -1.36 -2.38
CA PRO A 75 -16.71 -2.65 -1.68
C PRO A 75 -16.99 -3.82 -2.64
N ILE A 76 -16.04 -4.07 -3.55
CA ILE A 76 -16.08 -5.17 -4.51
C ILE A 76 -15.53 -6.47 -3.94
N TYR A 77 -15.91 -7.57 -4.59
CA TYR A 77 -15.59 -8.94 -4.20
C TYR A 77 -14.82 -9.68 -5.29
N GLY A 78 -14.02 -10.66 -4.84
CA GLY A 78 -13.46 -11.73 -5.65
C GLY A 78 -12.18 -11.36 -6.42
N GLY A 79 -11.26 -12.32 -6.49
CA GLY A 79 -9.97 -12.21 -7.18
C GLY A 79 -10.04 -11.91 -8.67
N ASN A 80 -11.23 -11.99 -9.27
CA ASN A 80 -11.47 -11.57 -10.65
C ASN A 80 -11.39 -10.04 -10.80
N ASN A 81 -11.89 -9.31 -9.81
CA ASN A 81 -12.09 -7.86 -9.86
C ASN A 81 -10.97 -7.07 -9.17
N HIS A 82 -10.41 -7.64 -8.11
CA HIS A 82 -9.29 -7.03 -7.41
C HIS A 82 -8.39 -8.10 -6.77
N TRP A 83 -7.11 -7.79 -6.67
CA TRP A 83 -6.17 -8.56 -5.87
C TRP A 83 -5.10 -7.61 -5.36
N VAL A 84 -4.79 -7.73 -4.08
CA VAL A 84 -3.89 -6.82 -3.36
C VAL A 84 -2.96 -7.62 -2.48
N GLY A 85 -1.71 -7.17 -2.38
CA GLY A 85 -0.72 -7.71 -1.48
C GLY A 85 0.03 -6.57 -0.81
N VAL A 86 0.21 -6.67 0.50
CA VAL A 86 0.88 -5.66 1.30
C VAL A 86 1.89 -6.28 2.25
N SER A 87 2.99 -5.57 2.45
CA SER A 87 3.93 -5.74 3.55
C SER A 87 3.94 -4.47 4.40
N GLY A 88 4.07 -4.62 5.73
CA GLY A 88 4.14 -3.48 6.66
C GLY A 88 2.89 -2.60 6.70
N GLY A 89 1.72 -3.14 6.35
CA GLY A 89 0.46 -2.38 6.24
C GLY A 89 -0.76 -3.20 6.64
N HIS A 90 -1.94 -2.76 6.18
CA HIS A 90 -3.24 -3.29 6.55
C HIS A 90 -4.18 -3.39 5.36
N ILE A 91 -4.98 -4.45 5.31
CA ILE A 91 -6.08 -4.62 4.36
C ILE A 91 -7.37 -4.72 5.16
N LYS A 92 -8.34 -3.85 4.86
CA LYS A 92 -9.66 -3.84 5.50
C LYS A 92 -10.73 -3.85 4.40
N PHE A 93 -11.28 -5.02 4.12
CA PHE A 93 -12.32 -5.14 3.10
C PHE A 93 -13.69 -4.82 3.68
N ARG A 94 -14.50 -4.10 2.90
CA ARG A 94 -15.89 -3.73 3.22
C ARG A 94 -16.06 -2.99 4.56
N LYS A 95 -14.99 -2.37 5.05
CA LYS A 95 -15.00 -1.58 6.27
C LYS A 95 -15.71 -0.27 5.97
N ASN A 96 -16.83 -0.03 6.67
CA ASN A 96 -17.59 1.21 6.57
C ASN A 96 -17.95 1.58 5.12
N GLY A 97 -18.39 0.58 4.33
CA GLY A 97 -18.86 0.78 2.96
C GLY A 97 -17.77 0.85 1.89
N ARG A 98 -16.50 0.59 2.21
CA ARG A 98 -15.39 0.62 1.25
C ARG A 98 -14.35 -0.46 1.49
N ASN A 99 -13.55 -0.74 0.48
CA ASN A 99 -12.30 -1.48 0.65
C ASN A 99 -11.16 -0.49 0.89
N ILE A 100 -10.36 -0.77 1.92
CA ILE A 100 -9.23 0.07 2.33
C ILE A 100 -7.97 -0.79 2.30
N VAL A 101 -6.94 -0.30 1.62
CA VAL A 101 -5.64 -0.95 1.59
C VAL A 101 -4.59 0.10 1.89
N VAL A 102 -3.81 -0.15 2.93
CA VAL A 102 -2.74 0.75 3.37
C VAL A 102 -1.46 -0.05 3.39
N ALA A 103 -0.41 0.46 2.76
CA ALA A 103 0.93 -0.11 2.86
C ALA A 103 1.90 0.94 3.37
N SER A 104 2.98 0.49 4.02
CA SER A 104 4.02 1.39 4.47
C SER A 104 5.41 0.78 4.35
N VAL A 105 6.41 1.65 4.22
CA VAL A 105 7.84 1.30 4.16
C VAL A 105 8.63 2.25 5.06
N ASN A 106 9.67 1.76 5.74
CA ASN A 106 10.55 2.64 6.51
C ASN A 106 11.28 3.59 5.55
N LYS A 107 11.26 4.89 5.84
CA LYS A 107 11.88 5.89 4.98
C LYS A 107 13.37 5.66 4.73
N SER A 108 14.07 4.99 5.65
CA SER A 108 15.50 4.67 5.55
C SER A 108 15.83 3.51 4.60
N ARG A 109 14.84 2.70 4.18
CA ARG A 109 15.09 1.60 3.25
C ARG A 109 15.49 2.12 1.87
N SER A 110 16.32 1.35 1.15
CA SER A 110 16.70 1.70 -0.21
C SER A 110 15.47 1.85 -1.12
N VAL A 111 15.56 2.78 -2.06
CA VAL A 111 14.53 3.04 -3.07
C VAL A 111 14.92 2.23 -4.30
N MET A 112 14.00 1.46 -4.86
CA MET A 112 14.24 0.79 -6.14
C MET A 112 14.35 1.86 -7.24
N ASP A 113 15.24 1.63 -8.20
CA ASP A 113 15.32 2.44 -9.41
C ASP A 113 13.95 2.48 -10.14
N LEU A 114 13.53 3.69 -10.52
CA LEU A 114 12.22 3.92 -11.12
C LEU A 114 12.09 3.21 -12.48
N ALA A 115 13.16 3.17 -13.27
CA ALA A 115 13.15 2.51 -14.59
C ALA A 115 13.00 0.99 -14.44
N ARG A 116 13.63 0.40 -13.42
CA ARG A 116 13.42 -1.00 -13.04
C ARG A 116 11.96 -1.27 -12.63
N ALA A 117 11.39 -0.45 -11.77
CA ALA A 117 9.99 -0.59 -11.34
C ALA A 117 9.03 -0.45 -12.54
N GLU A 118 9.30 0.50 -13.43
CA GLU A 118 8.52 0.71 -14.64
C GLU A 118 8.62 -0.47 -15.60
N LYS A 119 9.81 -1.04 -15.80
CA LYS A 119 10.00 -2.24 -16.61
C LYS A 119 9.22 -3.42 -16.06
N GLN A 120 9.26 -3.66 -14.74
CA GLN A 120 8.51 -4.74 -14.09
C GLN A 120 6.99 -4.57 -14.25
N MET A 121 6.47 -3.34 -14.18
CA MET A 121 5.05 -3.11 -14.36
C MET A 121 4.61 -3.11 -15.84
N LYS A 122 5.45 -2.63 -16.76
CA LYS A 122 5.11 -2.50 -18.20
C LYS A 122 4.92 -3.85 -18.91
N THR A 123 5.62 -4.90 -18.48
CA THR A 123 5.59 -6.22 -19.15
C THR A 123 4.34 -7.04 -18.88
N ILE A 124 3.46 -6.59 -17.99
CA ILE A 124 2.31 -7.39 -17.57
C ILE A 124 1.18 -7.30 -18.61
N ALA A 125 0.86 -8.44 -19.22
CA ALA A 125 -0.31 -8.57 -20.07
C ALA A 125 -1.60 -8.62 -19.23
N VAL A 126 -2.60 -7.80 -19.57
CA VAL A 126 -3.94 -7.80 -18.96
C VAL A 126 -4.92 -8.75 -19.67
N THR A 127 -4.52 -9.31 -20.80
CA THR A 127 -5.25 -10.31 -21.59
C THR A 127 -4.40 -11.56 -21.80
N LYS A 128 -5.05 -12.69 -22.06
CA LYS A 128 -4.41 -13.94 -22.46
C LYS A 128 -5.14 -14.53 -23.67
N ARG A 129 -4.40 -15.15 -24.58
CA ARG A 129 -4.96 -15.90 -25.70
C ARG A 129 -5.53 -17.21 -25.16
N VAL A 130 -6.76 -17.55 -25.54
CA VAL A 130 -7.44 -18.79 -25.17
C VAL A 130 -8.12 -19.37 -26.40
N GLY A 131 -8.22 -20.69 -26.46
CA GLY A 131 -8.78 -21.40 -27.61
C GLY A 131 -7.88 -22.56 -28.01
N ASN A 132 -8.34 -23.31 -28.99
CA ASN A 132 -7.60 -24.40 -29.61
C ASN A 132 -7.83 -24.36 -31.12
N PHE A 133 -7.18 -25.27 -31.84
CA PHE A 133 -7.23 -25.35 -33.30
C PHE A 133 -8.66 -25.42 -33.85
N TRP A 134 -9.58 -26.10 -33.15
CA TRP A 134 -10.95 -26.36 -33.60
C TRP A 134 -11.93 -25.20 -33.39
N VAL A 135 -11.73 -24.37 -32.37
CA VAL A 135 -12.67 -23.29 -31.98
C VAL A 135 -12.12 -21.90 -32.30
N GLY A 136 -10.90 -21.84 -32.83
CA GLY A 136 -10.17 -20.59 -33.05
C GLY A 136 -9.68 -19.96 -31.75
N TYR A 137 -8.72 -19.05 -31.88
CA TYR A 137 -8.15 -18.36 -30.74
C TYR A 137 -8.82 -17.01 -30.52
N ARG A 138 -9.07 -16.67 -29.25
CA ARG A 138 -9.58 -15.34 -28.85
C ARG A 138 -8.82 -14.78 -27.66
N ASN A 139 -8.85 -13.47 -27.51
CA ASN A 139 -8.29 -12.79 -26.35
C ASN A 139 -9.30 -12.75 -25.20
N LYS A 140 -8.94 -13.31 -24.06
CA LYS A 140 -9.72 -13.26 -22.81
C LYS A 140 -9.00 -12.37 -21.80
N ARG A 141 -9.76 -11.55 -21.10
CA ARG A 141 -9.25 -10.74 -19.97
C ARG A 141 -8.74 -11.65 -18.87
N ARG A 142 -7.57 -11.34 -18.32
CA ARG A 142 -7.02 -12.03 -17.14
C ARG A 142 -7.73 -11.54 -15.88
N LYS A 143 -7.81 -12.40 -14.87
CA LYS A 143 -8.34 -12.03 -13.54
C LYS A 143 -7.31 -11.15 -12.83
N ALA A 144 -7.74 -10.25 -11.94
CA ALA A 144 -6.82 -9.42 -11.16
C ALA A 144 -5.79 -10.26 -10.38
N LYS A 145 -6.22 -11.38 -9.79
CA LYS A 145 -5.34 -12.36 -9.13
C LYS A 145 -4.28 -12.92 -10.07
N ASP A 146 -4.65 -13.29 -11.29
CA ASP A 146 -3.70 -13.85 -12.26
C ASP A 146 -2.65 -12.81 -12.64
N ILE A 147 -3.05 -11.54 -12.80
CA ILE A 147 -2.17 -10.42 -13.13
C ILE A 147 -1.16 -10.21 -11.99
N VAL A 148 -1.62 -10.11 -10.74
CA VAL A 148 -0.73 -9.96 -9.57
C VAL A 148 0.19 -11.16 -9.41
N ASN A 149 -0.29 -12.37 -9.64
CA ASN A 149 0.53 -13.58 -9.48
C ASN A 149 1.61 -13.71 -10.57
N SER A 150 1.47 -13.02 -11.71
CA SER A 150 2.52 -12.95 -12.73
C SER A 150 3.55 -11.85 -12.52
N LEU A 151 3.38 -11.01 -11.49
CA LEU A 151 4.34 -9.97 -11.17
C LEU A 151 5.57 -10.54 -10.47
N ASP A 152 6.75 -10.09 -10.87
CA ASP A 152 7.93 -10.17 -10.01
C ASP A 152 7.73 -9.20 -8.84
N ARG A 153 7.59 -9.77 -7.63
CA ARG A 153 7.32 -9.03 -6.40
C ARG A 153 8.57 -8.85 -5.54
N ARG A 154 9.76 -9.24 -6.02
CA ARG A 154 11.00 -9.08 -5.27
C ARG A 154 11.28 -7.59 -5.01
N GLY A 155 11.39 -7.21 -3.74
CA GLY A 155 11.55 -5.80 -3.33
C GLY A 155 10.26 -4.97 -3.37
N ALA A 156 9.10 -5.57 -3.68
CA ALA A 156 7.81 -4.88 -3.60
C ALA A 156 7.23 -5.00 -2.19
N SER A 157 6.93 -3.87 -1.57
CA SER A 157 6.21 -3.78 -0.29
C SER A 157 4.70 -3.64 -0.47
N PHE A 158 4.24 -3.29 -1.67
CA PHE A 158 2.83 -3.24 -2.03
C PHE A 158 2.64 -3.57 -3.49
N VAL A 159 1.56 -4.30 -3.79
CA VAL A 159 1.07 -4.48 -5.16
C VAL A 159 -0.43 -4.54 -5.15
N SER A 160 -1.08 -3.87 -6.09
CA SER A 160 -2.51 -4.02 -6.31
C SER A 160 -2.89 -3.97 -7.77
N VAL A 161 -3.88 -4.79 -8.12
CA VAL A 161 -4.60 -4.73 -9.38
C VAL A 161 -6.07 -4.61 -9.03
N ILE A 162 -6.69 -3.48 -9.37
CA ILE A 162 -8.08 -3.16 -9.05
C ILE A 162 -8.78 -2.78 -10.34
N ARG A 163 -10.01 -3.23 -10.57
CA ARG A 163 -10.76 -2.85 -11.77
C ARG A 163 -11.07 -1.34 -11.76
N SER A 164 -10.67 -0.61 -12.79
CA SER A 164 -10.69 0.86 -12.87
C SER A 164 -12.07 1.51 -12.81
N ARG A 165 -13.15 0.75 -13.02
CA ARG A 165 -14.55 1.24 -12.91
C ARG A 165 -15.08 1.27 -11.46
N LYS A 166 -14.24 1.01 -10.47
CA LYS A 166 -14.64 0.80 -9.06
C LYS A 166 -14.31 1.98 -8.15
N ASN A 167 -14.38 3.18 -8.76
CA ASN A 167 -14.17 4.46 -8.10
C ASN A 167 -12.94 4.47 -7.17
N ALA A 168 -11.85 3.88 -7.66
CA ALA A 168 -10.64 3.64 -6.88
C ALA A 168 -9.77 4.90 -6.86
N TYR A 169 -9.37 5.32 -5.67
CA TYR A 169 -8.45 6.42 -5.45
C TYR A 169 -7.30 5.98 -4.56
N TYR A 170 -6.17 6.64 -4.76
CA TYR A 170 -4.97 6.39 -3.99
C TYR A 170 -4.28 7.72 -3.67
N HIS A 171 -3.59 7.74 -2.55
CA HIS A 171 -2.72 8.82 -2.14
C HIS A 171 -1.42 8.21 -1.61
N ASN A 172 -0.27 8.78 -1.96
CA ASN A 172 1.01 8.16 -1.70
C ASN A 172 2.16 9.17 -1.62
N HIS A 173 3.26 8.73 -1.01
CA HIS A 173 4.57 9.37 -1.19
C HIS A 173 5.16 8.95 -2.54
N THR A 174 5.32 9.91 -3.46
CA THR A 174 5.65 9.67 -4.87
C THR A 174 6.99 8.96 -5.09
N ARG A 175 7.95 9.12 -4.17
CA ARG A 175 9.30 8.55 -4.28
C ARG A 175 9.36 7.02 -4.30
N ARG A 176 8.29 6.32 -3.89
CA ARG A 176 8.27 4.85 -3.77
C ARG A 176 7.20 4.13 -4.57
N VAL A 177 6.42 4.85 -5.37
CA VAL A 177 5.20 4.30 -5.96
C VAL A 177 5.18 4.50 -7.46
N LYS A 178 4.83 3.42 -8.17
CA LYS A 178 4.48 3.51 -9.59
C LYS A 178 3.02 3.14 -9.77
N PHE A 179 2.39 3.90 -10.64
CA PHE A 179 1.01 3.74 -11.05
C PHE A 179 0.95 3.50 -12.56
N ILE A 180 0.17 2.51 -12.98
CA ILE A 180 -0.20 2.30 -14.39
C ILE A 180 -1.71 2.06 -14.49
N ARG A 181 -2.36 2.81 -15.38
CA ARG A 181 -3.75 2.57 -15.77
C ARG A 181 -3.79 1.75 -17.06
N ARG A 182 -4.46 0.60 -17.05
CA ARG A 182 -4.70 -0.22 -18.25
C ARG A 182 -6.13 -0.70 -18.24
N ASN A 183 -7.00 -0.19 -19.11
CA ASN A 183 -8.40 -0.62 -19.14
C ASN A 183 -8.52 -2.17 -19.21
N PRO A 184 -9.26 -2.84 -18.30
CA PRO A 184 -10.17 -2.30 -17.28
C PRO A 184 -9.59 -2.25 -15.87
N TYR A 185 -8.28 -2.28 -15.72
CA TYR A 185 -7.53 -2.29 -14.47
C TYR A 185 -6.79 -0.98 -14.18
N PHE A 186 -6.50 -0.85 -12.90
CA PHE A 186 -5.70 0.14 -12.24
C PHE A 186 -4.66 -0.66 -11.45
N GLU A 187 -3.38 -0.40 -11.69
CA GLU A 187 -2.27 -1.18 -11.12
C GLU A 187 -1.34 -0.25 -10.32
N LEU A 188 -1.04 -0.63 -9.09
CA LEU A 188 -0.09 0.09 -8.24
C LEU A 188 0.98 -0.86 -7.72
N MET A 189 2.19 -0.33 -7.59
CA MET A 189 3.28 -0.99 -6.89
C MET A 189 3.99 0.02 -5.99
N MET A 190 4.32 -0.39 -4.77
CA MET A 190 5.28 0.32 -3.90
C MET A 190 6.45 -0.59 -3.60
N TRP A 191 7.66 -0.06 -3.68
CA TRP A 191 8.88 -0.78 -3.32
C TRP A 191 9.37 -0.42 -1.92
N GLY A 192 10.09 -1.35 -1.30
CA GLY A 192 10.73 -1.12 -0.02
C GLY A 192 11.58 -2.27 0.43
#